data_AF-A0A607GXP9-F1
#
_entry.id   AF-A0A607GXP9-F1
#
_cell.length_a   1.000
_cell.length_b   1.000
_cell.length_c   1.000
_cell.angle_alpha   90.00
_cell.angle_beta   90.00
_cell.angle_gamma   90.00
#
_symmetry.space_group_name_H-M   'P 1'
#
loop_
_entity.id
_entity.type
_entity.pdbx_description
1 polymer ?
#
loop_
_entity_poly.entity_id
_entity_poly.type
_entity_poly.pdbx_seq_one_letter_code
_entity_poly.pdbx_strand_id
1 'polypeptide(L)'
;MGETVWSTAFFRALRPKSRLTVSEWADKYRHVAPGTSPEPGPWRTSRVPYLREPMDVIGDADTETVVMQCSSQIGKSEMQLNVMGYFTDQEPSPQLMIYPTVEAAEAFSKERIDPTFKYSPGLKNKLREGKEGRGAAKKSSTTIRMKHYAGG
;
A
#
# COMPACT_ATOMS: atom_id res chain seq x y z
N MET A 1 -12.97 -23.77 28.95
CA MET A 1 -13.25 -22.39 29.40
C MET A 1 -13.11 -21.52 28.17
N GLY A 2 -14.23 -21.19 27.52
CA GLY A 2 -14.21 -20.62 26.17
C GLY A 2 -13.77 -19.16 26.19
N GLU A 3 -12.66 -18.84 25.52
CA GLU A 3 -12.38 -17.47 25.16
C GLU A 3 -13.57 -16.93 24.36
N THR A 4 -14.21 -15.90 24.89
CA THR A 4 -15.35 -15.28 24.21
C THR A 4 -14.82 -14.54 22.99
N VAL A 5 -15.59 -14.49 21.89
CA VAL A 5 -15.21 -13.78 20.65
C VAL A 5 -14.71 -12.35 20.93
N TRP A 6 -15.25 -11.71 21.98
CA TRP A 6 -14.87 -10.40 22.47
C TRP A 6 -13.42 -10.32 22.99
N SER A 7 -12.95 -11.29 23.80
CA SER A 7 -11.58 -11.26 24.33
C SER A 7 -10.55 -11.40 23.24
N THR A 8 -10.77 -12.30 22.27
CA THR A 8 -9.87 -12.50 21.14
C THR A 8 -9.81 -11.25 20.24
N ALA A 9 -10.95 -10.61 19.97
CA ALA A 9 -10.99 -9.37 19.20
C ALA A 9 -10.29 -8.21 19.93
N PHE A 10 -10.49 -8.10 21.25
CA PHE A 10 -9.88 -7.07 22.08
C PHE A 10 -8.35 -7.18 22.11
N PHE A 11 -7.80 -8.36 22.41
CA PHE A 11 -6.34 -8.55 22.42
C PHE A 11 -5.72 -8.38 21.03
N ARG A 12 -6.44 -8.72 19.96
CA ARG A 12 -6.00 -8.47 18.59
C ARG A 12 -5.92 -6.98 18.27
N ALA A 13 -6.89 -6.18 18.75
CA ALA A 13 -6.91 -4.74 18.53
C ALA A 13 -5.82 -4.00 19.32
N LEU A 14 -5.48 -4.47 20.52
CA LEU A 14 -4.42 -3.90 21.36
C LEU A 14 -3.00 -4.31 20.93
N ARG A 15 -2.86 -5.27 20.01
CA ARG A 15 -1.54 -5.74 19.59
C ARG A 15 -0.81 -4.61 18.85
N PRO A 16 0.35 -4.14 19.34
CA PRO A 16 1.11 -3.12 18.65
C PRO A 16 1.52 -3.62 17.28
N LYS A 17 1.39 -2.75 16.27
CA LYS A 17 1.90 -3.04 14.93
C LYS A 17 3.43 -3.16 14.99
N SER A 18 3.98 -4.01 14.15
CA SER A 18 5.42 -4.24 14.10
C SER A 18 6.11 -2.96 13.62
N ARG A 19 7.18 -2.53 14.31
CA ARG A 19 8.01 -1.40 13.87
C ARG A 19 8.89 -1.86 12.71
N LEU A 20 8.35 -1.79 11.50
CA LEU A 20 9.06 -2.10 10.26
C LEU A 20 9.37 -0.80 9.54
N THR A 21 10.49 -0.72 8.85
CA THR A 21 10.68 0.32 7.84
C THR A 21 9.85 -0.02 6.59
N VAL A 22 9.75 0.93 5.65
CA VAL A 22 9.04 0.72 4.38
C VAL A 22 9.67 -0.43 3.59
N SER A 23 11.00 -0.49 3.53
CA SER A 23 11.71 -1.54 2.80
C SER A 23 11.52 -2.92 3.43
N GLU A 24 11.57 -3.02 4.76
CA GLU A 24 11.33 -4.26 5.51
C GLU A 24 9.87 -4.74 5.36
N TRP A 25 8.92 -3.82 5.39
CA TRP A 25 7.52 -4.13 5.12
C TRP A 25 7.35 -4.68 3.72
N ALA A 26 8.01 -4.08 2.72
CA ALA A 26 7.95 -4.54 1.35
C ALA A 26 8.53 -5.97 1.23
N ASP A 27 9.72 -6.21 1.77
CA ASP A 27 10.34 -7.54 1.76
C ASP A 27 9.47 -8.62 2.43
N LYS A 28 8.67 -8.24 3.44
CA LYS A 28 7.82 -9.18 4.18
C LYS A 28 6.42 -9.38 3.57
N TYR A 29 5.84 -8.34 2.98
CA TYR A 29 4.41 -8.32 2.63
C TYR A 29 4.08 -7.89 1.21
N ARG A 30 5.02 -7.31 0.45
CA ARG A 30 4.77 -6.88 -0.93
C ARG A 30 4.92 -8.08 -1.87
N HIS A 31 3.96 -8.22 -2.79
CA HIS A 31 4.02 -9.23 -3.85
C HIS A 31 3.78 -8.62 -5.23
N VAL A 32 4.80 -8.61 -6.09
CA VAL A 32 4.74 -8.11 -7.45
C VAL A 32 3.80 -8.99 -8.28
N ALA A 33 2.77 -8.37 -8.86
CA ALA A 33 1.72 -9.10 -9.57
C ALA A 33 2.24 -9.65 -10.91
N PRO A 34 1.80 -10.85 -11.34
CA PRO A 34 2.11 -11.37 -12.67
C PRO A 34 1.72 -10.37 -13.78
N GLY A 35 2.56 -10.24 -14.80
CA GLY A 35 2.31 -9.34 -15.95
C GLY A 35 2.63 -7.87 -15.71
N THR A 36 2.93 -7.44 -14.47
CA THR A 36 3.35 -6.06 -14.17
C THR A 36 4.87 -5.85 -14.20
N SER A 37 5.62 -6.95 -14.11
CA SER A 37 7.08 -7.00 -14.08
C SER A 37 7.57 -8.33 -14.67
N PRO A 38 8.77 -8.37 -15.29
CA PRO A 38 9.42 -9.61 -15.71
C PRO A 38 9.76 -10.54 -14.54
N GLU A 39 9.85 -10.01 -13.31
CA GLU A 39 10.09 -10.79 -12.09
C GLU A 39 8.87 -10.71 -11.15
N PRO A 40 7.80 -11.49 -11.41
CA PRO A 40 6.69 -11.61 -10.48
C PRO A 40 7.09 -12.40 -9.23
N GLY A 41 6.37 -12.18 -8.13
CA GLY A 41 6.62 -12.88 -6.87
C GLY A 41 6.83 -11.95 -5.68
N PRO A 42 7.37 -12.48 -4.56
CA PRO A 42 7.72 -11.67 -3.40
C PRO A 42 8.72 -10.58 -3.79
N TRP A 43 8.44 -9.35 -3.35
CA TRP A 43 9.39 -8.24 -3.48
C TRP A 43 10.70 -8.58 -2.77
N ARG A 44 11.82 -8.14 -3.36
CA ARG A 44 13.14 -8.29 -2.77
C ARG A 44 13.93 -7.00 -2.96
N THR A 45 14.08 -6.23 -1.90
CA THR A 45 14.89 -5.01 -1.88
C THR A 45 16.34 -5.30 -2.23
N SER A 46 16.83 -6.53 -1.98
CA SER A 46 18.16 -6.98 -2.43
C SER A 46 18.37 -6.97 -3.95
N ARG A 47 17.30 -7.01 -4.77
CA ARG A 47 17.38 -6.87 -6.24
C ARG A 47 17.55 -5.41 -6.68
N VAL A 48 17.12 -4.46 -5.85
CA VAL A 48 17.11 -3.02 -6.11
C VAL A 48 17.60 -2.26 -4.87
N PRO A 49 18.84 -2.53 -4.41
CA PRO A 49 19.32 -2.05 -3.10
C PRO A 49 19.33 -0.52 -2.98
N TYR A 50 19.48 0.17 -4.11
CA TYR A 50 19.45 1.63 -4.21
C TYR A 50 18.07 2.25 -3.90
N LEU A 51 16.99 1.46 -3.88
CA LEU A 51 15.66 1.95 -3.48
C LEU A 51 15.42 1.86 -1.97
N ARG A 52 16.30 1.18 -1.21
CA ARG A 52 16.13 0.99 0.24
C ARG A 52 16.08 2.33 0.98
N GLU A 53 17.13 3.11 0.83
CA GLU A 53 17.27 4.39 1.52
C GLU A 53 16.12 5.34 1.21
N PRO A 54 15.74 5.60 -0.07
CA PRO A 54 14.57 6.42 -0.37
C PRO A 54 13.28 5.90 0.27
N MET A 55 13.04 4.59 0.29
CA MET A 55 11.85 4.02 0.95
C MET A 55 11.85 4.29 2.46
N ASP A 56 12.97 4.04 3.12
CA ASP A 56 13.06 4.13 4.58
C ASP A 56 13.05 5.59 5.05
N VAL A 57 13.66 6.50 4.29
CA VAL A 57 13.62 7.95 4.54
C VAL A 57 12.20 8.51 4.35
N ILE A 58 11.41 8.01 3.40
CA ILE A 58 10.00 8.42 3.25
C ILE A 58 9.15 7.98 4.45
N GLY A 59 9.50 6.88 5.12
CA GLY A 59 8.83 6.40 6.32
C GLY A 59 9.34 7.02 7.63
N ASP A 60 10.35 7.89 7.56
CA ASP A 60 10.94 8.54 8.72
C ASP A 60 10.08 9.71 9.19
N ALA A 61 9.79 9.75 10.50
CA ALA A 61 8.89 10.74 11.08
C ALA A 61 9.49 12.15 11.12
N ASP A 62 10.83 12.24 11.10
CA ASP A 62 11.56 13.52 11.10
C ASP A 62 11.74 14.09 9.67
N THR A 63 11.36 13.33 8.64
CA THR A 63 11.51 13.72 7.23
C THR A 63 10.18 14.13 6.61
N GLU A 64 10.04 15.41 6.25
CA GLU A 64 8.81 15.93 5.62
C GLU A 64 8.83 15.83 4.09
N THR A 65 9.99 16.04 3.46
CA THR A 65 10.10 16.14 2.00
C THR A 65 11.30 15.35 1.46
N VAL A 66 11.03 14.51 0.47
CA VAL A 66 12.05 13.73 -0.26
C VAL A 66 11.98 14.08 -1.74
N VAL A 67 13.09 14.58 -2.29
CA VAL A 67 13.23 14.89 -3.72
C VAL A 67 14.24 13.93 -4.33
N MET A 68 13.87 13.27 -5.43
CA MET A 68 14.74 12.32 -6.11
C MET A 68 15.00 12.74 -7.55
N GLN A 69 16.28 12.86 -7.91
CA GLN A 69 16.71 12.93 -9.31
C GLN A 69 17.11 11.54 -9.78
N CYS A 70 16.34 10.98 -10.70
CA CYS A 70 16.46 9.57 -11.08
C CYS A 70 16.47 9.39 -12.60
N SER A 71 17.25 8.41 -13.07
CA SER A 71 17.18 7.92 -14.44
C SER A 71 15.86 7.18 -14.71
N SER A 72 15.55 6.91 -15.98
CA SER A 72 14.37 6.12 -16.35
C SER A 72 14.51 4.64 -15.96
N GLN A 73 13.39 3.93 -15.81
CA GLN A 73 13.33 2.46 -15.63
C GLN A 73 14.02 1.85 -14.38
N ILE A 74 14.40 2.64 -13.37
CA ILE A 74 15.01 2.13 -12.12
C ILE A 74 14.00 1.68 -11.03
N GLY A 75 12.79 1.23 -11.38
CA GLY A 75 11.83 0.73 -10.38
C GLY A 75 11.13 1.77 -9.48
N LYS A 76 11.20 3.07 -9.80
CA LYS A 76 10.54 4.17 -9.05
C LYS A 76 9.06 3.93 -8.75
N SER A 77 8.32 3.44 -9.74
CA SER A 77 6.88 3.19 -9.57
C SER A 77 6.60 2.06 -8.59
N GLU A 78 7.48 1.04 -8.52
CA GLU A 78 7.36 -0.02 -7.52
C GLU A 78 7.67 0.51 -6.12
N MET A 79 8.66 1.39 -6.00
CA MET A 79 8.96 2.09 -4.75
C MET A 79 7.75 2.87 -4.24
N GLN A 80 7.06 3.63 -5.11
CA GLN A 80 5.83 4.35 -4.76
C GLN A 80 4.71 3.42 -4.29
N LEU A 81 4.55 2.24 -4.92
CA LEU A 81 3.59 1.22 -4.48
C LEU A 81 3.96 0.63 -3.11
N ASN A 82 5.25 0.48 -2.82
CA ASN A 82 5.74 0.00 -1.52
C ASN A 82 5.43 1.01 -0.42
N VAL A 83 5.74 2.29 -0.65
CA VAL A 83 5.40 3.39 0.27
C VAL A 83 3.89 3.44 0.52
N MET A 84 3.09 3.42 -0.56
CA MET A 84 1.64 3.45 -0.43
C MET A 84 1.11 2.25 0.37
N GLY A 85 1.66 1.07 0.09
CA GLY A 85 1.29 -0.15 0.79
C GLY A 85 1.68 -0.13 2.27
N TYR A 86 2.86 0.38 2.60
CA TYR A 86 3.31 0.55 3.98
C TYR A 86 2.36 1.46 4.76
N PHE A 87 2.05 2.65 4.25
CA PHE A 87 1.12 3.55 4.92
C PHE A 87 -0.30 2.98 4.97
N THR A 88 -0.74 2.25 3.95
CA THR A 88 -2.04 1.55 4.04
C THR A 88 -2.06 0.47 5.12
N ASP A 89 -0.92 -0.22 5.34
CA ASP A 89 -0.85 -1.34 6.27
C ASP A 89 -0.50 -0.95 7.70
N GLN A 90 0.68 -0.36 7.87
CA GLN A 90 1.31 -0.04 9.14
C GLN A 90 0.77 1.27 9.71
N GLU A 91 0.71 2.33 8.91
CA GLU A 91 0.33 3.67 9.39
C GLU A 91 -0.76 4.32 8.51
N PRO A 92 -2.02 3.83 8.61
CA PRO A 92 -3.11 4.32 7.78
C PRO A 92 -3.31 5.81 7.89
N SER A 93 -3.15 6.49 6.76
CA SER A 93 -3.20 7.94 6.62
C SER A 93 -3.77 8.28 5.23
N PRO A 94 -4.45 9.42 5.03
CA PRO A 94 -4.86 9.83 3.70
C PRO A 94 -3.67 10.01 2.76
N GLN A 95 -3.74 9.47 1.54
CA GLN A 95 -2.65 9.53 0.56
C GLN A 95 -3.13 10.13 -0.76
N LEU A 96 -2.30 10.96 -1.39
CA LEU A 96 -2.55 11.57 -2.69
C LEU A 96 -1.42 11.21 -3.67
N MET A 97 -1.78 10.56 -4.77
CA MET A 97 -0.85 10.24 -5.87
C MET A 97 -1.27 11.04 -7.12
N ILE A 98 -0.34 11.81 -7.66
CA ILE A 98 -0.59 12.74 -8.78
C ILE A 98 0.14 12.24 -10.02
N TYR A 99 -0.52 12.32 -11.18
CA TYR A 99 0.04 12.03 -12.49
C TYR A 99 -0.16 13.20 -13.46
N PRO A 100 0.64 13.30 -14.54
CA PRO A 100 0.54 14.39 -15.51
C PRO A 100 -0.81 14.48 -16.23
N THR A 101 -1.48 13.33 -16.45
CA THR A 101 -2.80 13.28 -17.09
C THR A 101 -3.74 12.36 -16.32
N VAL A 102 -5.05 12.55 -16.55
CA VAL A 102 -6.10 11.74 -15.93
C VAL A 102 -6.01 10.29 -16.41
N GLU A 103 -5.74 10.09 -17.69
CA GLU A 103 -5.65 8.76 -18.31
C GLU A 103 -4.47 7.97 -17.71
N ALA A 104 -3.33 8.63 -17.46
CA ALA A 104 -2.17 8.01 -16.82
C ALA A 104 -2.49 7.62 -15.36
N ALA A 105 -3.21 8.47 -14.62
CA ALA A 105 -3.65 8.16 -13.26
C ALA A 105 -4.62 6.96 -13.24
N GLU A 106 -5.59 6.94 -14.15
CA GLU A 106 -6.59 5.87 -14.22
C GLU A 106 -5.98 4.53 -14.65
N ALA A 107 -5.05 4.55 -15.63
CA ALA A 107 -4.29 3.38 -16.04
C ALA A 107 -3.45 2.84 -14.86
N PHE A 108 -2.71 3.71 -14.16
CA PHE A 108 -1.91 3.29 -13.01
C PHE A 108 -2.77 2.71 -11.89
N SER A 109 -3.93 3.31 -11.61
CA SER A 109 -4.84 2.75 -10.61
C SER A 109 -5.30 1.33 -10.95
N LYS A 110 -5.70 1.08 -12.20
CA LYS A 110 -6.24 -0.23 -12.62
C LYS A 110 -5.14 -1.29 -12.78
N GLU A 111 -4.02 -0.89 -13.37
CA GLU A 111 -2.98 -1.83 -13.81
C GLU A 111 -1.92 -2.07 -12.74
N ARG A 112 -1.76 -1.16 -11.77
CA ARG A 112 -0.68 -1.22 -10.78
C ARG A 112 -1.18 -1.24 -9.34
N ILE A 113 -2.07 -0.33 -8.96
CA ILE A 113 -2.61 -0.28 -7.59
C ILE A 113 -3.51 -1.49 -7.31
N ASP A 114 -4.52 -1.73 -8.15
CA ASP A 114 -5.47 -2.84 -7.92
C ASP A 114 -4.80 -4.22 -7.82
N PRO A 115 -3.86 -4.60 -8.71
CA PRO A 115 -3.10 -5.84 -8.54
C PRO A 115 -2.24 -5.85 -7.28
N THR A 116 -1.63 -4.72 -6.90
CA THR A 116 -0.82 -4.63 -5.67
C THR A 116 -1.63 -4.97 -4.43
N PHE A 117 -2.86 -4.44 -4.33
CA PHE A 117 -3.78 -4.75 -3.24
C PHE A 117 -4.30 -6.19 -3.27
N LYS A 118 -4.53 -6.73 -4.47
CA LYS A 118 -5.03 -8.09 -4.66
C LYS A 118 -4.00 -9.14 -4.27
N TYR A 119 -2.73 -8.95 -4.63
CA TYR A 119 -1.68 -9.97 -4.49
C TYR A 119 -0.84 -9.82 -3.23
N SER A 120 -0.65 -8.61 -2.69
CA SER A 120 0.23 -8.39 -1.54
C SER A 120 -0.45 -8.85 -0.24
N PRO A 121 0.10 -9.82 0.50
CA PRO A 121 -0.50 -10.31 1.76
C PRO A 121 -0.83 -9.20 2.77
N GLY A 122 0.00 -8.16 2.88
CA GLY A 122 -0.23 -7.04 3.80
C GLY A 122 -1.39 -6.13 3.42
N LEU A 123 -1.86 -6.18 2.18
CA LEU A 123 -2.92 -5.29 1.66
C LEU A 123 -4.24 -6.00 1.38
N LYS A 124 -4.25 -7.33 1.52
CA LYS A 124 -5.43 -8.14 1.27
C LYS A 124 -6.60 -7.67 2.13
N ASN A 125 -7.75 -7.44 1.50
CA ASN A 125 -8.98 -6.98 2.14
C ASN A 125 -8.90 -5.61 2.83
N LYS A 126 -7.90 -4.77 2.52
CA LYS A 126 -7.81 -3.41 3.09
C LYS A 126 -8.64 -2.38 2.34
N LEU A 127 -8.82 -2.53 1.03
CA LEU A 127 -9.73 -1.67 0.28
C LEU A 127 -11.17 -2.00 0.63
N ARG A 128 -11.95 -0.94 0.87
CA ARG A 128 -13.39 -1.03 1.07
C ARG A 128 -14.05 -1.23 -0.29
N GLU A 129 -14.71 -2.36 -0.47
CA GLU A 129 -15.58 -2.57 -1.62
C GLU A 129 -16.83 -1.69 -1.46
N GLY A 130 -17.25 -1.06 -2.57
CA GLY A 130 -18.52 -0.34 -2.58
C GLY A 130 -19.66 -1.34 -2.36
N LYS A 131 -20.37 -1.25 -1.24
CA LYS A 131 -21.59 -2.04 -1.03
C LYS A 131 -22.75 -1.42 -1.79
N GLU A 132 -23.49 -2.22 -2.55
CA GLU A 132 -24.79 -1.82 -3.07
C GLU A 132 -25.79 -1.72 -1.90
N GLY A 133 -26.25 -0.51 -1.59
CA GLY A 133 -27.20 -0.24 -0.50
C GLY A 133 -27.77 1.18 -0.57
N ARG A 134 -28.92 1.42 0.07
CA ARG A 134 -29.58 2.75 0.12
C ARG A 134 -29.04 3.60 1.29
N GLY A 135 -28.80 4.90 1.05
CA GLY A 135 -28.46 5.90 2.10
C GLY A 135 -26.98 6.32 2.13
N ALA A 136 -26.55 6.95 3.24
CA ALA A 136 -25.18 7.49 3.44
C ALA A 136 -24.05 6.45 3.28
N ALA A 137 -24.39 5.15 3.27
CA ALA A 137 -23.54 4.03 2.90
C ALA A 137 -22.96 4.10 1.47
N LYS A 138 -23.53 4.95 0.59
CA LYS A 138 -23.03 5.17 -0.78
C LYS A 138 -21.73 6.00 -0.87
N LYS A 139 -21.31 6.66 0.21
CA LYS A 139 -20.15 7.59 0.19
C LYS A 139 -18.77 6.91 0.28
N SER A 140 -18.72 5.58 0.37
CA SER A 140 -17.47 4.80 0.53
C SER A 140 -17.27 3.80 -0.62
N SER A 141 -17.69 4.12 -1.85
CA SER A 141 -17.34 3.25 -2.99
C SER A 141 -15.96 3.61 -3.50
N THR A 142 -15.01 2.69 -3.34
CA THR A 142 -13.73 2.71 -4.04
C THR A 142 -13.98 2.86 -5.55
N THR A 143 -13.51 3.96 -6.13
CA THR A 143 -13.52 4.26 -7.57
C THR A 143 -12.10 4.20 -8.13
N ILE A 144 -11.93 4.37 -9.44
CA ILE A 144 -10.60 4.43 -10.06
C ILE A 144 -9.79 5.63 -9.55
N ARG A 145 -10.46 6.77 -9.27
CA ARG A 145 -9.79 8.00 -8.82
C ARG A 145 -9.70 8.15 -7.31
N MET A 146 -10.45 7.35 -6.55
CA MET A 146 -10.48 7.43 -5.09
C MET A 146 -10.65 6.03 -4.50
N LYS A 147 -9.62 5.56 -3.80
CA LYS A 147 -9.60 4.25 -3.15
C LYS A 147 -9.73 4.47 -1.64
N HIS A 148 -10.66 3.77 -0.97
CA HIS A 148 -10.88 3.91 0.47
C HIS A 148 -10.40 2.69 1.24
N TYR A 149 -9.73 2.91 2.38
CA TYR A 149 -9.37 1.89 3.35
C TYR A 149 -9.62 2.41 4.78
N ALA A 150 -9.27 1.62 5.79
CA ALA A 150 -9.46 2.03 7.19
C ALA A 150 -8.32 2.97 7.61
N GLY A 151 -8.64 4.24 7.85
CA GLY A 151 -7.68 5.29 8.27
C GLY A 151 -7.13 6.15 7.13
N GLY A 152 -7.48 5.85 5.88
CA GLY A 152 -7.19 6.65 4.68
C GLY A 152 -8.11 6.27 3.53
#